data_AF-A0A920G645-F1
#
_entry.id   AF-A0A920G645-F1
#
_cell.length_a   1.000
_cell.length_b   1.000
_cell.length_c   1.000
_cell.angle_alpha   90.00
_cell.angle_beta   90.00
_cell.angle_gamma   90.00
#
_symmetry.space_group_name_H-M   'P 1'
#
loop_
_entity.id
_entity.type
_entity.pdbx_description
1 polymer ?
#
loop_
_entity_poly.entity_id
_entity_poly.type
_entity_poly.pdbx_seq_one_letter_code
_entity_poly.pdbx_strand_id
1 'polypeptide(L)'
;MIFASYTQGFKSGGFGSFWVENSSGAVPAYETVSQGDGYLPGTFEPETADSFEIGFKTEYLDGRGNFDITLFMYEYEDMQVINYVDVDYDNDGVADAFSGRVLNVGQTDGEGIEISTTVALNDHWTLYLAGGYLDTEATGLQDICGLEDPSGCEGSSLFWAPEITAAGKLDARYPIANGSITGSFEFFYEDETGR
;
A
#
# COMPACT_ATOMS: atom_id res chain seq x y z
N MET A 1 -13.57 -18.57 -17.06
CA MET A 1 -14.12 -18.45 -15.70
C MET A 1 -14.36 -16.99 -15.40
N ILE A 2 -15.57 -16.64 -14.99
CA ILE A 2 -15.86 -15.32 -14.41
C ILE A 2 -15.90 -15.51 -12.90
N PHE A 3 -15.34 -14.57 -12.16
CA PHE A 3 -15.38 -14.59 -10.70
C PHE A 3 -15.73 -13.20 -10.16
N ALA A 4 -16.25 -13.20 -8.94
CA ALA A 4 -16.31 -12.02 -8.10
C ALA A 4 -15.91 -12.44 -6.68
N SER A 5 -15.23 -11.55 -5.97
CA SER A 5 -14.74 -11.79 -4.61
C SER A 5 -14.88 -10.55 -3.75
N TYR A 6 -15.04 -10.80 -2.45
CA TYR A 6 -14.90 -9.81 -1.41
C TYR A 6 -13.90 -10.36 -0.39
N THR A 7 -12.94 -9.54 0.00
CA THR A 7 -11.90 -9.88 0.97
C THR A 7 -11.73 -8.73 1.94
N GLN A 8 -11.63 -9.04 3.23
CA GLN A 8 -11.25 -8.08 4.26
C GLN A 8 -9.88 -8.45 4.84
N GLY A 9 -8.93 -7.53 4.76
CA GLY A 9 -7.67 -7.54 5.47
C GLY A 9 -7.72 -6.64 6.69
N PHE A 10 -6.82 -6.86 7.65
CA PHE A 10 -6.65 -5.95 8.77
C PHE A 10 -5.21 -5.97 9.30
N LYS A 11 -4.78 -4.85 9.87
CA LYS A 11 -3.62 -4.76 10.75
C LYS A 11 -4.14 -4.53 12.16
N SER A 12 -3.80 -5.42 13.09
CA SER A 12 -4.31 -5.33 14.46
C SER A 12 -3.92 -4.01 15.11
N GLY A 13 -4.79 -3.48 15.97
CA GLY A 13 -4.43 -2.42 16.90
C GLY A 13 -3.38 -2.88 17.91
N GLY A 14 -2.92 -1.95 18.74
CA GLY A 14 -1.86 -2.24 19.69
C GLY A 14 -1.44 -1.07 20.55
N PHE A 15 -0.18 -1.13 20.98
CA PHE A 15 0.44 -0.17 21.88
C PHE A 15 1.68 0.43 21.22
N GLY A 16 1.85 1.75 21.33
CA GLY A 16 3.01 2.46 20.82
C GLY A 16 4.30 2.04 21.53
N SER A 17 5.35 1.77 20.78
CA SER A 17 6.67 1.41 21.35
C SER A 17 7.50 2.61 21.79
N PHE A 18 7.17 3.81 21.29
CA PHE A 18 7.93 5.05 21.51
C PHE A 18 7.07 6.18 22.08
N TRP A 19 5.84 5.86 22.51
CA TRP A 19 4.86 6.80 23.02
C TRP A 19 4.26 6.27 24.33
N VAL A 20 4.36 7.05 25.40
CA VAL A 20 3.70 6.80 26.68
C VAL A 20 2.99 8.05 27.14
N GLU A 21 1.78 7.90 27.69
CA GLU A 21 0.94 9.00 28.11
C GLU A 21 0.19 8.67 29.41
N ASN A 22 -0.12 9.70 30.19
CA ASN A 22 -1.01 9.56 31.34
C ASN A 22 -2.49 9.59 30.90
N SER A 23 -3.42 9.45 31.85
CA SER A 23 -4.87 9.45 31.56
C SER A 23 -5.41 10.73 30.91
N SER A 24 -4.61 11.81 30.85
CA SER A 24 -4.95 13.08 30.23
C SER A 24 -4.25 13.28 28.88
N GLY A 25 -3.56 12.27 28.36
CA GLY A 25 -2.83 12.32 27.08
C GLY A 25 -1.50 13.07 27.15
N ALA A 26 -1.01 13.40 28.35
CA ALA A 26 0.25 14.10 28.51
C ALA A 26 1.43 13.13 28.56
N VAL A 27 2.55 13.54 27.97
CA VAL A 27 3.84 12.84 27.99
C VAL A 27 4.63 13.13 29.26
N PRO A 28 5.48 12.18 29.70
CA PRO A 28 6.39 12.44 30.79
C PRO A 28 7.54 13.36 30.34
N ALA A 29 7.76 14.46 31.07
CA ALA A 29 9.04 15.18 31.08
C ALA A 29 10.17 14.19 31.36
N TYR A 30 11.37 14.37 30.78
CA TYR A 30 12.56 13.49 30.89
C TYR A 30 13.00 13.17 32.34
N GLU A 31 12.15 12.51 33.09
CA GLU A 31 12.26 12.11 34.46
C GLU A 31 12.16 10.58 34.50
N THR A 32 12.62 9.99 35.59
CA THR A 32 12.44 8.56 35.79
C THR A 32 10.96 8.27 36.00
N VAL A 33 10.28 7.79 34.95
CA VAL A 33 8.88 7.39 35.01
C VAL A 33 8.76 6.03 35.69
N SER A 34 7.93 5.94 36.72
CA SER A 34 7.60 4.70 37.41
C SER A 34 6.19 4.22 37.05
N GLN A 35 5.89 2.95 37.31
CA GLN A 35 4.54 2.41 37.10
C GLN A 35 3.47 3.15 37.94
N GLY A 36 3.86 3.74 39.07
CA GLY A 36 2.95 4.48 39.95
C GLY A 36 2.51 5.84 39.40
N ASP A 37 3.20 6.37 38.39
CA ASP A 37 2.94 7.69 37.81
C ASP A 37 1.80 7.68 36.78
N GLY A 38 1.28 6.50 36.46
CA GLY A 38 0.09 6.33 35.60
C GLY A 38 0.34 6.53 34.11
N TYR A 39 1.60 6.60 33.67
CA TYR A 39 1.94 6.61 32.25
C TYR A 39 1.87 5.19 31.68
N LEU A 40 1.10 5.03 30.61
CA LEU A 40 0.96 3.78 29.87
C LEU A 40 1.34 4.00 28.41
N PRO A 41 1.76 2.96 27.68
CA PRO A 41 1.87 3.05 26.23
C PRO A 41 0.55 3.51 25.61
N GLY A 42 0.58 4.55 24.79
CA GLY A 42 -0.65 4.94 24.09
C GLY A 42 -1.08 3.87 23.10
N THR A 43 -2.38 3.84 22.82
CA THR A 43 -3.02 2.80 22.03
C THR A 43 -3.39 3.29 20.64
N PHE A 44 -3.43 2.37 19.68
CA PHE A 44 -3.97 2.60 18.34
C PHE A 44 -4.92 1.46 17.97
N GLU A 45 -5.94 1.80 17.19
CA GLU A 45 -7.00 0.89 16.74
C GLU A 45 -6.53 0.04 15.54
N PRO A 46 -7.23 -1.07 15.24
CA PRO A 46 -6.98 -1.80 14.01
C PRO A 46 -7.19 -0.92 12.77
N GLU A 47 -6.40 -1.18 11.73
CA GLU A 47 -6.63 -0.70 10.37
C GLU A 47 -7.29 -1.82 9.57
N THR A 48 -8.25 -1.50 8.71
CA THR A 48 -8.98 -2.46 7.88
C THR A 48 -8.85 -2.13 6.40
N ALA A 49 -8.92 -3.16 5.57
CA ALA A 49 -8.85 -3.05 4.12
C ALA A 49 -9.91 -3.96 3.50
N ASP A 50 -10.98 -3.37 3.00
CA ASP A 50 -12.05 -4.07 2.29
C ASP A 50 -11.79 -4.02 0.79
N SER A 51 -11.83 -5.16 0.11
CA SER A 51 -11.58 -5.24 -1.34
C SER A 51 -12.68 -6.02 -2.04
N PHE A 52 -13.17 -5.46 -3.14
CA PHE A 52 -14.13 -6.08 -4.05
C PHE A 52 -13.49 -6.25 -5.42
N GLU A 53 -13.58 -7.45 -5.97
CA GLU A 53 -13.03 -7.76 -7.29
C GLU A 53 -14.06 -8.43 -8.16
N ILE A 54 -14.03 -8.11 -9.46
CA ILE A 54 -14.70 -8.87 -10.50
C ILE A 54 -13.70 -9.13 -11.62
N GLY A 55 -13.62 -10.36 -12.07
CA GLY A 55 -12.62 -10.71 -13.06
C GLY A 55 -13.00 -11.86 -13.96
N PHE A 56 -12.20 -11.99 -15.01
CA PHE A 56 -12.32 -13.00 -16.03
C PHE A 56 -10.96 -13.63 -16.29
N LYS A 57 -10.95 -14.96 -16.23
CA LYS A 57 -9.78 -15.80 -16.49
C LYS A 57 -10.12 -16.81 -17.57
N THR A 58 -9.30 -16.93 -18.60
CA THR A 58 -9.52 -17.94 -19.65
C THR A 58 -8.22 -18.50 -20.17
N GLU A 59 -8.29 -19.71 -20.67
CA GLU A 59 -7.30 -20.24 -21.60
C GLU A 59 -7.78 -20.00 -23.04
N TYR A 60 -6.84 -19.83 -23.96
CA TYR A 60 -7.10 -19.66 -25.39
C TYR A 60 -6.03 -20.41 -26.21
N LEU A 61 -6.23 -20.52 -27.52
CA LEU A 61 -5.34 -21.28 -28.43
C LEU A 61 -5.10 -22.73 -27.96
N ASP A 62 -6.17 -23.45 -27.61
CA ASP A 62 -6.10 -24.84 -27.15
C ASP A 62 -5.14 -25.04 -25.96
N GLY A 63 -5.15 -24.09 -25.02
CA GLY A 63 -4.31 -24.11 -23.82
C GLY A 63 -2.90 -23.54 -24.01
N ARG A 64 -2.59 -22.95 -25.17
CA ARG A 64 -1.29 -22.31 -25.43
C ARG A 64 -1.17 -20.92 -24.86
N GLY A 65 -2.26 -20.31 -24.38
CA GLY A 65 -2.19 -19.07 -23.65
C GLY A 65 -3.25 -18.94 -22.57
N ASN A 66 -2.95 -18.13 -21.56
CA ASN A 66 -3.88 -17.69 -20.53
C ASN A 66 -4.05 -16.18 -20.59
N PHE A 67 -5.26 -15.72 -20.30
CA PHE A 67 -5.61 -14.31 -20.22
C PHE A 67 -6.41 -14.07 -18.96
N ASP A 68 -6.01 -13.06 -18.21
CA ASP A 68 -6.58 -12.67 -16.93
C ASP A 68 -6.84 -11.16 -16.96
N ILE A 69 -8.04 -10.76 -16.54
CA ILE A 69 -8.42 -9.36 -16.35
C ILE A 69 -9.25 -9.23 -15.08
N THR A 70 -8.94 -8.25 -14.26
CA THR A 70 -9.63 -8.00 -12.98
C THR A 70 -9.90 -6.50 -12.86
N LEU A 71 -11.15 -6.15 -12.58
CA LEU A 71 -11.51 -4.84 -12.04
C LEU A 71 -11.60 -4.97 -10.53
N PHE A 72 -10.98 -4.05 -9.81
CA PHE A 72 -10.95 -4.07 -8.36
C PHE A 72 -11.25 -2.69 -7.79
N MET A 73 -11.81 -2.69 -6.59
CA MET A 73 -11.92 -1.51 -5.74
C MET A 73 -11.61 -1.90 -4.32
N TYR A 74 -10.97 -1.02 -3.57
CA TYR A 74 -10.66 -1.20 -2.17
C TYR A 74 -10.90 0.07 -1.36
N GLU A 75 -11.20 -0.14 -0.09
CA GLU A 75 -11.36 0.91 0.92
C GLU A 75 -10.44 0.54 2.08
N TYR A 76 -9.44 1.39 2.35
CA TYR A 76 -8.63 1.34 3.56
C TYR A 76 -9.20 2.32 4.58
N GLU A 77 -9.47 1.84 5.79
CA GLU A 77 -9.94 2.66 6.90
C GLU A 77 -8.93 2.62 8.05
N ASP A 78 -8.80 3.76 8.74
CA ASP A 78 -8.02 3.90 9.97
C ASP A 78 -6.53 3.54 9.79
N MET A 79 -5.89 4.04 8.72
CA MET A 79 -4.49 3.74 8.42
C MET A 79 -3.56 4.07 9.59
N GLN A 80 -2.76 3.09 9.99
CA GLN A 80 -1.81 3.24 11.10
C GLN A 80 -0.51 3.92 10.65
N VAL A 81 -0.45 5.24 10.78
CA VAL A 81 0.70 6.07 10.38
C VAL A 81 1.56 6.44 11.59
N ILE A 82 2.88 6.33 11.45
CA ILE A 82 3.81 6.85 12.47
C ILE A 82 3.94 8.37 12.28
N ASN A 83 3.42 9.14 13.22
CA ASN A 83 3.55 10.59 13.28
C ASN A 83 4.52 10.98 14.39
N TYR A 84 5.50 11.83 14.07
CA TYR A 84 6.41 12.38 15.06
C TYR A 84 5.86 13.71 15.56
N VAL A 85 5.51 13.75 16.84
CA VAL A 85 5.04 14.98 17.48
C VAL A 85 6.16 15.61 18.30
N ASP A 86 6.19 16.93 18.28
CA ASP A 86 6.95 17.71 19.24
C ASP A 86 6.34 17.57 20.63
N VAL A 87 7.22 17.56 21.61
CA VAL A 87 6.89 17.44 23.02
C VAL A 87 7.52 18.61 23.74
N ASP A 88 6.65 19.46 24.28
CA ASP A 88 6.98 20.66 25.06
C ASP A 88 6.46 20.41 26.49
N TYR A 89 7.37 20.30 27.45
CA TYR A 89 7.02 19.91 28.83
C TYR A 89 6.71 21.10 29.72
N ASP A 90 7.27 22.26 29.44
CA ASP A 90 7.08 23.48 30.21
C ASP A 90 6.10 24.48 29.55
N ASN A 91 5.61 24.10 28.37
CA ASN A 91 4.63 24.82 27.57
C ASN A 91 5.13 26.23 27.22
N ASP A 92 6.45 26.39 27.03
CA ASP A 92 7.10 27.65 26.64
C ASP A 92 7.02 27.92 25.12
N GLY A 93 6.51 26.95 24.36
CA GLY A 93 6.37 27.00 22.91
C GLY A 93 7.60 26.51 22.14
N VAL A 94 8.59 25.94 22.82
CA VAL A 94 9.79 25.32 22.25
C VAL A 94 9.74 23.82 22.50
N ALA A 95 9.90 23.03 21.44
CA ALA A 95 9.96 21.58 21.58
C ALA A 95 11.22 21.15 22.37
N ASP A 96 11.01 20.43 23.48
CA ASP A 96 12.07 19.83 24.30
C ASP A 96 12.47 18.44 23.79
N ALA A 97 11.53 17.74 23.17
CA ALA A 97 11.67 16.36 22.70
C ALA A 97 10.79 16.10 21.47
N PHE A 98 10.97 14.92 20.88
CA PHE A 98 10.06 14.36 19.89
C PHE A 98 9.67 12.94 20.28
N SER A 99 8.45 12.54 19.95
CA SER A 99 7.96 11.18 20.18
C SER A 99 7.18 10.67 18.98
N GLY A 100 7.44 9.41 18.60
CA GLY A 100 6.71 8.73 17.54
C GLY A 100 5.43 8.11 18.08
N ARG A 101 4.28 8.64 17.65
CA ARG A 101 2.95 8.08 17.89
C ARG A 101 2.50 7.29 16.67
N VAL A 102 1.69 6.27 16.90
CA VAL A 102 0.91 5.65 15.82
C VAL A 102 -0.47 6.29 15.88
N LEU A 103 -0.88 6.93 14.79
CA LEU A 103 -2.22 7.49 14.64
C LEU A 103 -2.99 6.63 13.65
N ASN A 104 -4.26 6.37 13.93
CA ASN A 104 -5.22 5.90 12.94
C ASN A 104 -5.75 7.14 12.22
N VAL A 105 -5.40 7.28 10.95
CA VAL A 105 -5.75 8.45 10.17
C VAL A 105 -6.24 8.04 8.80
N GLY A 106 -7.20 8.82 8.33
CA GLY A 106 -7.67 8.80 6.97
C GLY A 106 -8.42 7.56 6.53
N GLN A 107 -9.00 7.73 5.37
CA GLN A 107 -9.59 6.71 4.54
C GLN A 107 -8.90 6.79 3.17
N THR A 108 -8.64 5.65 2.56
CA THR A 108 -8.12 5.61 1.19
C THR A 108 -8.96 4.69 0.34
N ASP A 109 -9.59 5.30 -0.64
CA ASP A 109 -10.32 4.61 -1.68
C ASP A 109 -9.38 4.39 -2.86
N GLY A 110 -9.39 3.19 -3.44
CA GLY A 110 -8.65 2.89 -4.64
C GLY A 110 -9.44 2.03 -5.59
N GLU A 111 -9.36 2.33 -6.87
CA GLU A 111 -9.99 1.54 -7.92
C GLU A 111 -9.03 1.31 -9.07
N GLY A 112 -9.20 0.19 -9.77
CA GLY A 112 -8.28 -0.12 -10.83
C GLY A 112 -8.64 -1.31 -11.68
N ILE A 113 -7.76 -1.54 -12.65
CA ILE A 113 -7.83 -2.66 -13.57
C ILE A 113 -6.46 -3.30 -13.70
N GLU A 114 -6.40 -4.62 -13.60
CA GLU A 114 -5.22 -5.40 -13.93
C GLU A 114 -5.51 -6.31 -15.11
N ILE A 115 -4.53 -6.45 -15.99
CA ILE A 115 -4.59 -7.34 -17.15
C ILE A 115 -3.27 -8.09 -17.27
N SER A 116 -3.33 -9.39 -17.55
CA SER A 116 -2.15 -10.17 -17.88
C SER A 116 -2.44 -11.27 -18.89
N THR A 117 -1.40 -11.65 -19.61
CA THR A 117 -1.47 -12.75 -20.57
C THR A 117 -0.11 -13.43 -20.67
N THR A 118 -0.11 -14.76 -20.71
CA THR A 118 1.05 -15.54 -21.16
C THR A 118 0.62 -16.37 -22.36
N VAL A 119 1.43 -16.39 -23.41
CA VAL A 119 1.12 -17.15 -24.63
C VAL A 119 2.36 -17.71 -25.29
N ALA A 120 2.34 -19.01 -25.57
CA ALA A 120 3.29 -19.62 -26.48
C ALA A 120 2.93 -19.20 -27.91
N LEU A 121 3.66 -18.23 -28.48
CA LEU A 121 3.45 -17.73 -29.84
C LEU A 121 3.72 -18.85 -30.86
N ASN A 122 4.74 -19.67 -30.61
CA ASN A 122 5.09 -20.89 -31.34
C ASN A 122 5.91 -21.80 -30.43
N ASP A 123 6.44 -22.91 -30.97
CA ASP A 123 7.21 -23.90 -30.20
C ASP A 123 8.51 -23.35 -29.58
N HIS A 124 8.95 -22.17 -29.99
CA HIS A 124 10.21 -21.55 -29.56
C HIS A 124 10.02 -20.26 -28.77
N TRP A 125 8.85 -19.62 -28.86
CA TRP A 125 8.65 -18.27 -28.31
C TRP A 125 7.45 -18.21 -27.38
N THR A 126 7.68 -17.69 -26.18
CA THR A 126 6.64 -17.42 -25.19
C THR A 126 6.65 -15.93 -24.84
N LEU A 127 5.49 -15.29 -24.92
CA LEU A 127 5.29 -13.90 -24.56
C LEU A 127 4.50 -13.83 -23.26
N TYR A 128 4.97 -13.03 -22.33
CA TYR A 128 4.25 -12.57 -21.16
C TYR A 128 4.07 -11.06 -21.25
N LEU A 129 2.86 -10.59 -20.96
CA LEU A 129 2.52 -9.18 -20.81
C LEU A 129 1.64 -9.01 -19.59
N ALA A 130 1.87 -7.94 -18.84
CA ALA A 130 0.99 -7.50 -17.76
C ALA A 130 0.93 -5.97 -17.74
N GLY A 131 -0.19 -5.46 -17.26
CA GLY A 131 -0.37 -4.04 -17.03
C GLY A 131 -1.44 -3.77 -16.00
N GLY A 132 -1.35 -2.61 -15.37
CA GLY A 132 -2.27 -2.15 -14.35
C GLY A 132 -2.59 -0.68 -14.54
N TYR A 133 -3.81 -0.30 -14.21
CA TYR A 133 -4.19 1.07 -13.90
C TYR A 133 -4.74 1.13 -12.48
N LEU A 134 -4.32 2.13 -11.70
CA LEU A 134 -4.72 2.34 -10.33
C LEU A 134 -5.01 3.84 -10.13
N ASP A 135 -6.20 4.16 -9.65
CA ASP A 135 -6.56 5.49 -9.17
C ASP A 135 -6.81 5.42 -7.67
N THR A 136 -6.34 6.42 -6.92
CA THR A 136 -6.44 6.43 -5.45
C THR A 136 -6.75 7.81 -4.95
N GLU A 137 -7.58 7.87 -3.91
CA GLU A 137 -7.93 9.10 -3.23
C GLU A 137 -7.85 8.89 -1.71
N ALA A 138 -7.04 9.71 -1.03
CA ALA A 138 -6.93 9.69 0.42
C ALA A 138 -7.61 10.91 1.03
N THR A 139 -8.44 10.66 2.05
CA THR A 139 -9.16 11.68 2.83
C THR A 139 -8.90 11.48 4.32
N GLY A 140 -9.26 12.44 5.16
CA GLY A 140 -9.06 12.38 6.62
C GLY A 140 -7.58 12.47 7.04
N LEU A 141 -6.78 13.24 6.30
CA LEU A 141 -5.33 13.36 6.47
C LEU A 141 -4.92 14.58 7.31
N GLN A 142 -5.86 15.32 7.89
CA GLN A 142 -5.60 16.61 8.53
C GLN A 142 -4.55 16.52 9.65
N ASP A 143 -4.57 15.41 10.41
CA ASP A 143 -3.65 15.18 11.52
C ASP A 143 -2.19 14.93 11.07
N ILE A 144 -1.97 14.61 9.79
CA ILE A 144 -0.65 14.31 9.23
C ILE A 144 -0.26 15.19 8.04
N CYS A 145 -1.14 16.10 7.61
CA CYS A 145 -0.95 16.89 6.39
C CYS A 145 0.22 17.89 6.48
N GLY A 146 0.40 18.53 7.64
CA GLY A 146 1.53 19.43 7.89
C GLY A 146 1.53 20.74 7.08
N LEU A 147 0.46 21.06 6.35
CA LEU A 147 0.27 22.31 5.60
C LEU A 147 -0.40 23.40 6.46
N GLU A 148 -0.28 24.67 6.03
CA GLU A 148 -0.98 25.80 6.69
C GLU A 148 -2.50 25.63 6.69
N ASP A 149 -3.04 25.07 5.60
CA ASP A 149 -4.41 24.57 5.53
C ASP A 149 -4.40 23.06 5.79
N PRO A 150 -4.92 22.58 6.94
CA PRO A 150 -4.94 21.15 7.27
C PRO A 150 -5.70 20.30 6.26
N SER A 151 -6.65 20.90 5.51
CA SER A 151 -7.39 20.20 4.45
C SER A 151 -6.65 20.17 3.10
N GLY A 152 -5.45 20.74 3.02
CA GLY A 152 -4.70 20.84 1.76
C GLY A 152 -4.20 19.50 1.20
N CYS A 153 -4.26 18.43 2.00
CA CYS A 153 -3.89 17.07 1.58
C CYS A 153 -5.11 16.21 1.24
N GLU A 154 -6.33 16.70 1.44
CA GLU A 154 -7.54 15.93 1.13
C GLU A 154 -7.66 15.69 -0.37
N GLY A 155 -7.93 14.45 -0.75
CA GLY A 155 -8.04 14.04 -2.14
C GLY A 155 -6.69 13.72 -2.80
N SER A 156 -5.59 13.64 -2.02
CA SER A 156 -4.29 13.27 -2.58
C SER A 156 -4.23 11.80 -2.97
N SER A 157 -3.56 11.48 -4.06
CA SER A 157 -3.19 10.11 -4.41
C SER A 157 -2.26 9.49 -3.37
N LEU A 158 -2.29 8.17 -3.19
CA LEU A 158 -1.34 7.47 -2.34
C LEU A 158 0.11 7.70 -2.78
N PHE A 159 0.99 7.90 -1.81
CA PHE A 159 2.43 7.92 -2.04
C PHE A 159 2.92 6.56 -2.55
N TRP A 160 3.80 6.59 -3.55
CA TRP A 160 4.38 5.38 -4.16
C TRP A 160 3.34 4.44 -4.79
N ALA A 161 2.16 4.95 -5.13
CA ALA A 161 1.15 4.26 -5.93
C ALA A 161 1.17 4.85 -7.36
N PRO A 162 1.89 4.24 -8.31
CA PRO A 162 1.87 4.67 -9.71
C PRO A 162 0.50 4.40 -10.33
N GLU A 163 0.02 5.32 -11.17
CA GLU A 163 -1.26 5.15 -11.83
C GLU A 163 -1.18 4.08 -12.91
N ILE A 164 -0.07 3.99 -13.63
CA ILE A 164 0.12 3.05 -14.75
C ILE A 164 1.37 2.22 -14.53
N THR A 165 1.19 0.90 -14.53
CA THR A 165 2.29 -0.07 -14.54
C THR A 165 2.19 -0.99 -15.76
N ALA A 166 3.33 -1.38 -16.30
CA ALA A 166 3.39 -2.38 -17.36
C ALA A 166 4.68 -3.21 -17.29
N ALA A 167 4.55 -4.49 -17.60
CA ALA A 167 5.67 -5.41 -17.69
C ALA A 167 5.51 -6.33 -18.88
N GLY A 168 6.62 -6.80 -19.43
CA GLY A 168 6.56 -7.86 -20.41
C GLY A 168 7.88 -8.57 -20.60
N LYS A 169 7.75 -9.81 -21.06
CA LYS A 169 8.86 -10.72 -21.25
C LYS A 169 8.64 -11.56 -22.49
N LEU A 170 9.65 -11.64 -23.35
CA LEU A 170 9.67 -12.52 -24.50
C LEU A 170 10.79 -13.54 -24.29
N ASP A 171 10.42 -14.79 -24.06
CA ASP A 171 11.32 -15.92 -23.90
C ASP A 171 11.48 -16.68 -25.23
N ALA A 172 12.72 -17.01 -25.56
CA ALA A 172 13.11 -17.83 -26.69
C ALA A 172 13.73 -19.14 -26.20
N ARG A 173 13.34 -20.27 -26.78
CA ARG A 173 13.96 -21.58 -26.57
C ARG A 173 14.09 -22.33 -27.88
N TYR A 174 15.32 -22.54 -28.34
CA TYR A 174 15.63 -23.28 -29.55
C TYR A 174 16.32 -24.61 -29.21
N PRO A 175 15.71 -25.78 -29.51
CA PRO A 175 16.36 -27.06 -29.30
C PRO A 175 17.56 -27.22 -30.25
N ILE A 176 18.65 -27.76 -29.73
CA ILE A 176 19.85 -28.16 -30.49
C ILE A 176 20.20 -29.61 -30.14
N ALA A 177 21.07 -30.25 -30.92
CA ALA A 177 21.34 -31.70 -30.82
C ALA A 177 21.63 -32.21 -29.39
N ASN A 178 22.33 -31.42 -28.58
CA ASN A 178 22.70 -31.78 -27.21
C ASN A 178 22.16 -30.80 -26.14
N GLY A 179 21.02 -30.13 -26.40
CA GLY A 179 20.45 -29.20 -25.42
C GLY A 179 19.50 -28.17 -26.01
N SER A 180 19.52 -26.95 -25.48
CA SER A 180 18.77 -25.82 -26.03
C SER A 180 19.51 -24.50 -25.86
N ILE A 181 19.35 -23.60 -26.82
CA ILE A 181 19.71 -22.19 -26.69
C ILE A 181 18.48 -21.47 -26.12
N THR A 182 18.67 -20.70 -25.06
CA THR A 182 17.61 -19.88 -24.45
C THR A 182 18.01 -18.43 -24.42
N GLY A 183 17.04 -17.52 -24.57
CA GLY A 183 17.24 -16.09 -24.39
C GLY A 183 15.96 -15.43 -23.92
N SER A 184 16.07 -14.30 -23.21
CA SER A 184 14.92 -13.51 -22.80
C SER A 184 15.14 -12.03 -23.14
N PHE A 185 14.04 -11.35 -23.42
CA PHE A 185 13.96 -9.89 -23.47
C PHE A 185 12.87 -9.45 -22.50
N GLU A 186 13.16 -8.47 -21.65
CA GLU A 186 12.28 -8.01 -20.59
C GLU A 186 12.13 -6.48 -20.65
N PHE A 187 10.93 -5.98 -20.39
CA PHE A 187 10.65 -4.57 -20.21
C PHE A 187 9.77 -4.35 -18.97
N PHE A 188 9.97 -3.20 -18.34
CA PHE A 188 9.18 -2.73 -17.20
C PHE A 188 8.96 -1.23 -17.35
N TYR A 189 7.78 -0.77 -16.96
CA TYR A 189 7.35 0.61 -16.97
C TYR A 189 6.49 0.88 -15.75
N GLU A 190 6.73 2.04 -15.16
CA GLU A 190 5.97 2.63 -14.07
C GLU A 190 5.93 4.13 -14.37
N ASP A 191 4.77 4.77 -14.23
CA ASP A 191 4.67 6.22 -14.36
C ASP A 191 5.08 6.94 -13.07
N GLU A 192 4.81 8.25 -13.01
CA GLU A 192 5.21 9.04 -11.86
C GLU A 192 4.33 8.69 -10.66
N THR A 193 4.96 8.24 -9.58
CA THR A 193 4.27 8.12 -8.29
C THR A 193 4.00 9.52 -7.73
N GLY A 194 2.79 9.77 -7.25
CA GLY A 194 2.41 11.02 -6.56
C GLY A 194 3.44 11.47 -5.53
N ARG A 195 3.64 12.80 -5.43
CA ARG A 195 4.75 13.45 -4.74
C ARG A 195 4.40 14.06 -3.40
#